data_AF-A0A9P4TAY0-F1
#
_entry.id   AF-A0A9P4TAY0-F1
#
_cell.length_a   1.000
_cell.length_b   1.000
_cell.length_c   1.000
_cell.angle_alpha   90.00
_cell.angle_beta   90.00
_cell.angle_gamma   90.00
#
_symmetry.space_group_name_H-M   'P 1'
#
loop_
_entity.id
_entity.type
_entity.pdbx_description
1 polymer ?
#
loop_
_entity_poly.entity_id
_entity_poly.type
_entity_poly.pdbx_seq_one_letter_code
_entity_poly.pdbx_strand_id
1 'polypeptide(L)'
;MFAHNIQEYRDITRLFDFFLAHHPAIPLYFFAAVVLSRREELLEIEKEDEDILHVMLSKLPEPFDIEFHIARSMELYERLPPQSLGSWEWWRISSSSVLKTTSSIDQIQYVPLEEGERYFALQEKEVRRQQIQKSLLRRVSRATKHVQLRLWSYRRYGPVGIAIVVGAYAIWVNRNGGLDTSRYPIFGYLNNMVQRFLRA
;
A
#
# COMPACT_ATOMS: atom_id res chain seq x y z
N MET A 1 -6.63 1.72 -19.02
CA MET A 1 -6.27 2.32 -20.33
C MET A 1 -7.47 3.07 -20.87
N PHE A 2 -7.27 4.25 -21.44
CA PHE A 2 -8.28 5.14 -22.04
C PHE A 2 -9.04 4.56 -23.24
N ALA A 3 -8.96 3.25 -23.49
CA ALA A 3 -9.65 2.59 -24.58
C ALA A 3 -11.18 2.80 -24.56
N HIS A 4 -11.76 3.19 -23.41
CA HIS A 4 -13.18 3.56 -23.30
C HIS A 4 -13.48 5.03 -23.62
N ASN A 5 -12.47 5.90 -23.65
CA ASN A 5 -12.61 7.34 -23.90
C ASN A 5 -12.12 7.76 -25.28
N ILE A 6 -11.24 6.97 -25.91
CA ILE A 6 -10.84 7.18 -27.30
C ILE A 6 -11.99 6.65 -28.17
N GLN A 7 -12.74 7.55 -28.79
CA GLN A 7 -13.95 7.19 -29.54
C GLN A 7 -13.63 6.68 -30.95
N GLU A 8 -12.49 7.09 -31.52
CA GLU A 8 -12.07 6.68 -32.85
C GLU A 8 -11.24 5.39 -32.80
N TYR A 9 -11.71 4.36 -33.51
CA TYR A 9 -11.02 3.07 -33.60
C TYR A 9 -9.59 3.21 -34.13
N ARG A 10 -9.36 4.14 -35.06
CA ARG A 10 -8.04 4.45 -35.63
C ARG A 10 -7.04 4.89 -34.56
N ASP A 11 -7.47 5.72 -33.63
CA ASP A 11 -6.62 6.23 -32.55
C ASP A 11 -6.31 5.13 -31.54
N ILE A 12 -7.29 4.25 -31.27
CA ILE A 12 -7.07 3.07 -30.44
C ILE A 12 -5.96 2.21 -31.04
N THR A 13 -6.09 1.81 -32.31
CA THR A 13 -5.09 0.92 -32.94
C THR A 13 -3.72 1.59 -32.98
N ARG A 14 -3.66 2.87 -33.34
CA ARG A 14 -2.40 3.64 -33.36
C ARG A 14 -1.72 3.69 -32.00
N LEU A 15 -2.48 3.84 -30.92
CA LEU A 15 -1.95 3.85 -29.55
C LEU A 15 -1.45 2.48 -29.12
N PHE A 16 -2.15 1.40 -29.48
CA PHE A 16 -1.70 0.03 -29.19
C PHE A 16 -0.42 -0.31 -29.96
N ASP A 17 -0.33 0.05 -31.24
CA ASP A 17 0.91 -0.10 -32.03
C ASP A 17 2.08 0.62 -31.36
N PHE A 18 1.84 1.85 -30.89
CA PHE A 18 2.82 2.61 -30.12
C PHE A 18 3.23 1.91 -28.82
N PHE A 19 2.28 1.49 -27.98
CA PHE A 19 2.59 0.84 -26.71
C PHE A 19 3.30 -0.51 -26.84
N LEU A 20 2.95 -1.30 -27.86
CA LEU A 20 3.59 -2.60 -28.11
C LEU A 20 5.00 -2.46 -28.70
N ALA A 21 5.26 -1.38 -29.44
CA ALA A 21 6.57 -1.13 -30.03
C ALA A 21 7.59 -0.52 -29.05
N HIS A 22 7.17 -0.06 -27.86
CA HIS A 22 8.02 0.68 -26.92
C HIS A 22 8.08 0.05 -25.53
N HIS A 23 8.90 0.66 -24.65
CA HIS A 23 9.10 0.19 -23.28
C HIS A 23 7.78 0.11 -22.48
N PRO A 24 7.55 -0.92 -21.65
CA PRO A 24 6.27 -1.12 -20.95
C PRO A 24 5.88 -0.02 -19.94
N ALA A 25 6.80 0.89 -19.61
CA ALA A 25 6.50 2.09 -18.82
C ALA A 25 5.84 3.23 -19.63
N ILE A 26 5.93 3.21 -20.97
CA ILE A 26 5.45 4.29 -21.85
C ILE A 26 3.97 4.66 -21.65
N PRO A 27 3.03 3.73 -21.38
CA PRO A 27 1.66 4.11 -21.05
C PRO A 27 1.54 5.09 -19.88
N LEU A 28 2.46 5.05 -18.91
CA LEU A 28 2.51 6.01 -17.80
C LEU A 28 2.95 7.40 -18.27
N TYR A 29 3.96 7.48 -19.13
CA TYR A 29 4.43 8.73 -19.72
C TYR A 29 3.41 9.35 -20.67
N PHE A 30 2.67 8.49 -21.40
CA PHE A 30 1.55 8.93 -22.22
C PHE A 30 0.46 9.56 -21.35
N PHE A 31 0.09 8.93 -20.22
CA PHE A 31 -0.85 9.53 -19.29
C PHE A 31 -0.32 10.86 -18.73
N ALA A 32 0.95 10.92 -18.35
CA ALA A 32 1.56 12.17 -17.90
C ALA A 32 1.51 13.26 -18.99
N ALA A 33 1.75 12.93 -20.25
CA ALA A 33 1.64 13.86 -21.38
C ALA A 33 0.20 14.40 -21.55
N VAL A 34 -0.81 13.54 -21.42
CA VAL A 34 -2.23 13.93 -21.47
C VAL A 34 -2.61 14.83 -20.29
N VAL A 35 -2.12 14.55 -19.09
CA VAL A 35 -2.36 15.41 -17.92
C VAL A 35 -1.67 16.77 -18.09
N LEU A 36 -0.42 16.76 -18.59
CA LEU A 36 0.35 17.99 -18.79
C LEU A 36 -0.22 18.89 -19.88
N SER A 37 -0.96 18.37 -20.87
CA SER A 37 -1.59 19.20 -21.89
C SER A 37 -2.75 20.04 -21.36
N ARG A 38 -3.28 19.71 -20.17
CA ARG A 38 -4.32 20.46 -19.46
C ARG A 38 -3.78 21.12 -18.19
N ARG A 39 -2.46 21.35 -18.13
CA ARG A 39 -1.81 21.83 -16.91
C ARG A 39 -2.42 23.15 -16.44
N GLU A 40 -2.69 24.11 -17.33
CA GLU A 40 -3.29 25.39 -16.92
C GLU A 40 -4.67 25.16 -16.27
N GLU A 41 -5.58 24.45 -16.96
CA GLU A 41 -6.92 24.13 -16.45
C GLU A 41 -6.88 23.42 -15.09
N LEU A 42 -5.96 22.46 -14.92
CA LEU A 42 -5.85 21.68 -13.69
C LEU A 42 -5.28 22.49 -12.51
N LEU A 43 -4.47 23.52 -12.78
CA LEU A 43 -3.90 24.39 -11.76
C LEU A 43 -4.87 25.51 -11.32
N GLU A 44 -5.90 25.79 -12.12
CA GLU A 44 -6.96 26.75 -11.79
C GLU A 44 -8.02 26.17 -10.82
N ILE A 45 -8.08 24.85 -10.67
CA ILE A 45 -9.06 24.18 -9.78
C ILE A 45 -8.68 24.42 -8.32
N GLU A 46 -9.61 24.98 -7.55
CA GLU A 46 -9.43 25.22 -6.12
C GLU A 46 -9.41 23.90 -5.33
N LYS A 47 -8.73 23.91 -4.18
CA LYS A 47 -8.55 22.70 -3.35
C LYS A 47 -9.87 22.14 -2.80
N GLU A 48 -10.88 22.99 -2.68
CA GLU A 48 -12.22 22.63 -2.21
C GLU A 48 -13.02 21.86 -3.27
N ASP A 49 -12.58 21.88 -4.53
CA ASP A 49 -13.23 21.27 -5.69
C ASP A 49 -12.52 19.99 -6.18
N GLU A 50 -12.09 19.11 -5.25
CA GLU A 50 -11.40 17.85 -5.58
C GLU A 50 -12.23 16.95 -6.53
N ASP A 51 -13.56 17.00 -6.42
CA ASP A 51 -14.46 16.25 -7.30
C ASP A 51 -14.35 16.71 -8.76
N ILE A 52 -14.15 18.01 -9.00
CA ILE A 52 -13.96 18.59 -10.34
C ILE A 52 -12.65 18.09 -10.95
N LEU A 53 -11.58 18.04 -10.15
CA LEU A 53 -10.30 17.49 -10.56
C LEU A 53 -10.44 16.03 -11.01
N HIS A 54 -11.17 15.21 -10.24
CA HIS A 54 -11.42 13.81 -10.60
C HIS A 54 -12.18 13.69 -11.92
N VAL A 55 -13.23 14.49 -12.11
CA VAL A 55 -14.02 14.51 -13.36
C VAL A 55 -13.17 14.93 -14.55
N MET A 56 -12.32 15.95 -14.41
CA MET A 56 -11.45 16.42 -15.49
C MET A 56 -10.42 15.36 -15.91
N LEU A 57 -9.79 14.69 -14.94
CA LEU A 57 -8.85 13.59 -15.19
C LEU A 57 -9.52 12.33 -15.75
N SER A 58 -10.84 12.17 -15.55
CA SER A 58 -11.61 11.04 -16.08
C SER A 58 -11.90 11.14 -17.58
N LYS A 59 -11.71 12.31 -18.19
CA LYS A 59 -12.00 12.59 -19.62
C LYS A 59 -10.72 12.92 -20.39
N LEU A 60 -10.70 12.67 -21.69
CA LEU A 60 -9.60 13.09 -22.57
C LEU A 60 -9.74 14.57 -22.97
N PRO A 61 -8.62 15.29 -23.26
CA PRO A 61 -8.63 16.63 -23.87
C PRO A 61 -9.40 16.63 -25.17
N GLU A 62 -10.23 17.66 -25.37
CA GLU A 62 -10.92 17.92 -26.64
C GLU A 62 -10.45 19.30 -27.13
N PRO A 63 -9.85 19.41 -28.33
CA PRO A 63 -9.54 18.32 -29.26
C PRO A 63 -8.44 17.38 -28.76
N PHE A 64 -8.54 16.09 -29.10
CA PHE A 64 -7.54 15.07 -28.76
C PHE A 64 -6.61 14.83 -29.95
N ASP A 65 -5.35 15.27 -29.86
CA ASP A 65 -4.32 14.95 -30.86
C ASP A 65 -3.43 13.82 -30.34
N ILE A 66 -3.69 12.61 -30.81
CA ILE A 66 -2.94 11.42 -30.41
C ILE A 66 -1.45 11.50 -30.77
N GLU A 67 -1.10 12.02 -31.94
CA GLU A 67 0.31 12.07 -32.38
C GLU A 67 1.09 13.08 -31.54
N PHE A 68 0.47 14.21 -31.20
CA PHE A 68 1.03 15.16 -30.24
C PHE A 68 1.32 14.51 -28.88
N HIS A 69 0.36 13.76 -28.32
CA HIS A 69 0.56 13.09 -27.03
C HIS A 69 1.59 11.97 -27.11
N ILE A 70 1.65 11.22 -28.21
CA ILE A 70 2.69 10.21 -28.47
C ILE A 70 4.07 10.89 -28.46
N ALA A 71 4.25 11.94 -29.26
CA ALA A 71 5.53 12.65 -29.34
C ALA A 71 5.95 13.22 -27.98
N ARG A 72 5.02 13.84 -27.26
CA ARG A 72 5.27 14.38 -25.92
C ARG A 72 5.62 13.28 -24.91
N SER A 73 5.01 12.11 -25.01
CA SER A 73 5.31 10.99 -24.12
C SER A 73 6.73 10.44 -24.33
N MET A 74 7.20 10.40 -25.57
CA MET A 74 8.57 10.01 -25.91
C MET A 74 9.57 11.03 -25.38
N GLU A 75 9.32 12.33 -25.58
CA GLU A 75 10.16 13.41 -25.04
C GLU A 75 10.27 13.31 -23.51
N LEU A 76 9.16 13.03 -22.80
CA LEU A 76 9.18 12.85 -21.35
C LEU A 76 9.98 11.61 -20.94
N TYR A 77 9.84 10.49 -21.65
CA TYR A 77 10.58 9.26 -21.36
C TYR A 77 12.09 9.43 -21.55
N GLU A 78 12.50 10.08 -22.65
CA GLU A 78 13.91 10.34 -22.95
C GLU A 78 14.55 11.29 -21.92
N ARG A 79 13.82 12.32 -21.49
CA ARG A 79 14.31 13.28 -20.49
C ARG A 79 14.34 12.71 -19.07
N LEU A 80 13.36 11.88 -18.75
CA LEU A 80 13.13 11.37 -17.39
C LEU A 80 12.91 9.85 -17.40
N PRO A 81 13.90 9.04 -17.78
CA PRO A 81 13.74 7.60 -17.80
C PRO A 81 13.41 7.05 -16.39
N PRO A 82 12.68 5.93 -16.27
CA PRO A 82 12.19 5.44 -14.98
C PRO A 82 13.28 5.27 -13.92
N GLN A 83 14.49 4.90 -14.34
CA GLN A 83 15.64 4.72 -13.46
C GLN A 83 16.21 6.03 -12.92
N SER A 84 16.07 7.15 -13.63
CA SER A 84 16.63 8.45 -13.22
C SER A 84 15.73 9.21 -12.26
N LEU A 85 14.45 8.80 -12.11
CA LEU A 85 13.48 9.49 -11.26
C LEU A 85 13.80 9.41 -9.76
N GLY A 86 14.81 8.62 -9.35
CA GLY A 86 15.33 8.58 -7.98
C GLY A 86 14.30 8.19 -6.92
N SER A 87 13.13 7.71 -7.33
CA SER A 87 11.99 7.53 -6.45
C SER A 87 12.10 6.23 -5.67
N TRP A 88 11.74 6.25 -4.40
CA TRP A 88 11.71 5.07 -3.54
C TRP A 88 10.85 3.95 -4.14
N GLU A 89 9.81 4.34 -4.87
CA GLU A 89 8.89 3.49 -5.60
C GLU A 89 9.63 2.64 -6.65
N TRP A 90 10.56 3.23 -7.40
CA TRP A 90 11.33 2.50 -8.42
C TRP A 90 12.24 1.44 -7.78
N TRP A 91 12.87 1.77 -6.66
CA TRP A 91 13.67 0.82 -5.89
C TRP A 91 12.83 -0.33 -5.32
N ARG A 92 11.60 -0.05 -4.87
CA ARG A 92 10.68 -1.04 -4.32
C ARG A 92 10.12 -2.02 -5.37
N ILE A 93 10.12 -1.66 -6.65
CA ILE A 93 9.71 -2.57 -7.72
C ILE A 93 10.69 -3.74 -7.77
N SER A 94 10.16 -4.96 -7.87
CA SER A 94 10.97 -6.18 -7.96
C SER A 94 11.92 -6.15 -9.15
N SER A 95 13.12 -6.72 -8.99
CA SER A 95 14.09 -6.89 -10.08
C SER A 95 13.59 -7.83 -11.17
N SER A 96 12.67 -8.75 -10.88
CA SER A 96 12.02 -9.63 -11.88
C SER A 96 10.84 -8.96 -12.59
N SER A 97 10.52 -7.70 -12.26
CA SER A 97 9.45 -6.97 -12.94
C SER A 97 9.83 -6.72 -14.39
N VAL A 98 8.84 -6.87 -15.29
CA VAL A 98 8.96 -6.52 -16.71
C VAL A 98 9.54 -5.11 -16.88
N LEU A 99 9.18 -4.16 -16.01
CA LEU A 99 9.68 -2.79 -16.06
C LEU A 99 11.21 -2.67 -15.93
N LYS A 100 11.86 -3.62 -15.25
CA LYS A 100 13.32 -3.62 -15.05
C LYS A 100 14.03 -4.57 -16.02
N THR A 101 13.41 -5.70 -16.34
CA THR A 101 14.00 -6.70 -17.24
C THR A 101 13.95 -6.31 -18.71
N THR A 102 13.00 -5.46 -19.11
CA THR A 102 12.82 -4.99 -20.50
C THR A 102 13.30 -3.57 -20.75
N SER A 103 14.27 -3.09 -19.96
CA SER A 103 14.70 -1.69 -19.97
C SER A 103 15.23 -1.18 -21.32
N SER A 104 15.73 -2.06 -22.18
CA SER A 104 16.25 -1.69 -23.50
C SER A 104 15.75 -2.66 -24.56
N ILE A 105 15.01 -2.16 -25.54
CA ILE A 105 14.47 -2.96 -26.65
C ILE A 105 15.57 -3.72 -27.40
N ASP A 106 16.72 -3.07 -27.59
CA ASP A 106 17.90 -3.68 -28.22
C ASP A 106 18.49 -4.86 -27.44
N GLN A 107 18.25 -4.93 -26.14
CA GLN A 107 18.69 -6.05 -25.31
C GLN A 107 17.68 -7.20 -25.39
N ILE A 108 16.38 -6.89 -25.43
CA ILE A 108 15.29 -7.88 -25.45
C ILE A 108 15.39 -8.82 -26.65
N GLN A 109 15.75 -8.30 -27.83
CA GLN A 109 15.88 -9.13 -29.04
C GLN A 109 16.89 -10.28 -28.91
N TYR A 110 17.84 -10.18 -27.97
CA TYR A 110 18.87 -11.20 -27.72
C TYR A 110 18.57 -12.06 -26.48
N VAL A 111 17.51 -11.75 -25.74
CA VAL A 111 17.14 -12.52 -24.54
C VAL A 111 16.42 -13.80 -24.98
N PRO A 112 16.91 -15.00 -24.60
CA PRO A 112 16.25 -16.24 -24.96
C PRO A 112 14.91 -16.38 -24.21
N LEU A 113 13.96 -17.10 -24.80
CA LEU A 113 12.62 -17.31 -24.23
C LEU A 113 12.67 -17.90 -22.81
N GLU A 114 13.57 -18.85 -22.57
CA GLU A 114 13.77 -19.50 -21.27
C GLU A 114 14.09 -18.50 -20.15
N GLU A 115 14.87 -17.47 -20.46
CA GLU A 115 15.20 -16.41 -19.50
C GLU A 115 13.95 -15.57 -19.15
N GLY A 116 13.11 -15.29 -20.14
CA GLY A 116 11.81 -14.65 -19.93
C GLY A 116 10.89 -15.49 -19.04
N GLU A 117 10.79 -16.79 -19.30
CA GLU A 117 10.02 -17.73 -18.48
C GLU A 117 10.52 -17.78 -17.03
N ARG A 118 11.84 -17.73 -16.84
CA ARG A 118 12.47 -17.69 -15.51
C ARG A 118 12.05 -16.44 -14.74
N TYR A 119 12.17 -15.25 -15.34
CA TYR A 119 11.75 -14.01 -14.71
C TYR A 119 10.24 -14.00 -14.41
N PHE A 120 9.44 -14.52 -15.34
CA PHE A 120 8.00 -14.64 -15.15
C PHE A 120 7.67 -15.54 -13.95
N ALA A 121 8.30 -16.71 -13.83
CA ALA A 121 8.09 -17.63 -12.71
C ALA A 121 8.53 -17.04 -11.35
N LEU A 122 9.62 -16.25 -11.34
CA LEU A 122 10.06 -15.53 -10.14
C LEU A 122 9.03 -14.46 -9.73
N GLN A 123 8.57 -13.67 -10.70
CA GLN A 123 7.57 -12.62 -10.48
C GLN A 123 6.24 -13.22 -9.99
N GLU A 124 5.80 -14.35 -10.55
CA GLU A 124 4.58 -15.04 -10.13
C GLU A 124 4.66 -15.49 -8.66
N LYS A 125 5.79 -16.10 -8.27
CA LYS A 125 6.03 -16.51 -6.87
C LYS A 125 5.99 -15.32 -5.92
N GLU A 126 6.56 -14.19 -6.31
CA GLU A 126 6.53 -12.97 -5.51
C GLU A 126 5.11 -12.42 -5.35
N VAL A 127 4.37 -12.29 -6.46
CA VAL A 127 2.96 -11.84 -6.44
C VAL A 127 2.11 -12.74 -5.55
N ARG A 128 2.29 -14.07 -5.64
CA ARG A 128 1.57 -15.04 -4.81
C ARG A 128 1.90 -14.86 -3.33
N ARG A 129 3.17 -14.66 -2.97
CA ARG A 129 3.58 -14.37 -1.57
C ARG A 129 2.94 -13.09 -1.06
N GLN A 130 2.94 -12.03 -1.85
CA GLN A 130 2.31 -10.76 -1.49
C GLN A 130 0.79 -10.88 -1.32
N GLN A 131 0.11 -11.64 -2.21
CA GLN A 131 -1.32 -11.91 -2.10
C GLN A 131 -1.66 -12.69 -0.83
N ILE A 132 -0.89 -13.73 -0.52
CA ILE A 132 -1.06 -14.52 0.71
C ILE A 132 -0.87 -13.63 1.94
N GLN A 133 0.22 -12.87 2.01
CA GLN A 133 0.48 -11.94 3.11
C GLN A 133 -0.66 -10.93 3.30
N LYS A 134 -1.13 -10.29 2.23
CA LYS A 134 -2.26 -9.36 2.28
C LYS A 134 -3.55 -10.05 2.74
N SER A 135 -3.81 -11.27 2.29
CA SER A 135 -5.00 -12.03 2.70
C SER A 135 -4.96 -12.43 4.18
N LEU A 136 -3.79 -12.80 4.69
CA LEU A 136 -3.57 -13.14 6.09
C LEU A 136 -3.74 -11.91 6.99
N LEU A 137 -3.11 -10.79 6.63
CA LEU A 137 -3.27 -9.52 7.35
C LEU A 137 -4.74 -9.08 7.42
N ARG A 138 -5.48 -9.19 6.31
CA ARG A 138 -6.93 -8.89 6.29
C ARG A 138 -7.75 -9.83 7.17
N ARG A 139 -7.37 -11.11 7.30
CA ARG A 139 -8.04 -12.07 8.19
C ARG A 139 -7.73 -11.77 9.65
N VAL A 140 -6.47 -11.50 9.97
CA VAL A 140 -6.03 -11.13 11.32
C VAL A 140 -6.69 -9.83 11.75
N SER A 141 -6.70 -8.80 10.92
CA SER A 141 -7.33 -7.50 11.28
C SER A 141 -8.84 -7.60 11.53
N ARG A 142 -9.55 -8.49 10.80
CA ARG A 142 -10.96 -8.79 11.09
C ARG A 142 -11.11 -9.53 12.41
N ALA A 143 -10.28 -10.56 12.65
CA ALA A 143 -10.32 -11.34 13.88
C ALA A 143 -10.04 -10.47 15.12
N THR A 144 -9.03 -9.60 15.06
CA THR A 144 -8.69 -8.69 16.17
C THR A 144 -9.81 -7.71 16.46
N LYS A 145 -10.46 -7.14 15.42
CA LYS A 145 -11.63 -6.27 15.60
C LYS A 145 -12.78 -6.99 16.33
N HIS A 146 -13.06 -8.25 15.98
CA HIS A 146 -14.07 -9.05 16.67
C HIS A 146 -13.70 -9.36 18.13
N VAL A 147 -12.43 -9.70 18.39
CA VAL A 147 -11.94 -9.95 19.76
C VAL A 147 -12.03 -8.68 20.59
N GLN A 148 -11.62 -7.54 20.04
CA GLN A 148 -11.69 -6.25 20.72
C GLN A 148 -13.13 -5.86 21.07
N LEU A 149 -14.09 -6.05 20.16
CA LEU A 149 -15.51 -5.79 20.43
C LEU A 149 -16.07 -6.72 21.53
N ARG A 150 -15.70 -8.01 21.53
CA ARG A 150 -16.08 -8.95 22.60
C ARG A 150 -15.49 -8.55 23.95
N LEU A 151 -14.20 -8.17 23.98
CA LEU A 151 -13.54 -7.68 25.19
C LEU A 151 -14.17 -6.37 25.69
N TRP A 152 -14.56 -5.47 24.79
CA TRP A 152 -15.26 -4.24 25.14
C TRP A 152 -16.62 -4.50 25.79
N SER A 153 -17.40 -5.48 25.29
CA SER A 153 -18.63 -5.93 25.94
C SER A 153 -18.38 -6.48 27.35
N TYR A 154 -17.23 -7.11 27.58
CA TYR A 154 -16.86 -7.67 28.88
C TYR A 154 -16.28 -6.61 29.85
N ARG A 155 -15.99 -5.39 29.37
CA ARG A 155 -15.40 -4.30 30.17
C ARG A 155 -16.23 -3.92 31.40
N ARG A 156 -17.56 -4.12 31.36
CA ARG A 156 -18.46 -3.83 32.50
C ARG A 156 -18.26 -4.77 33.70
N TYR A 157 -17.78 -5.99 33.47
CA TYR A 157 -17.54 -7.01 34.52
C TYR A 157 -16.05 -7.27 34.79
N GLY A 158 -15.15 -6.59 34.07
CA GLY A 158 -13.69 -6.75 34.19
C GLY A 158 -13.14 -6.63 35.62
N PRO A 159 -13.56 -5.66 36.46
CA PRO A 159 -13.03 -5.52 37.82
C PRO A 159 -13.37 -6.71 38.72
N VAL A 160 -14.56 -7.29 38.57
CA VAL A 160 -15.02 -8.44 39.37
C VAL A 160 -14.22 -9.69 39.03
N GLY A 161 -13.96 -9.94 37.75
CA GLY A 161 -13.12 -11.05 37.31
C GLY A 161 -11.67 -10.95 37.81
N ILE A 162 -11.08 -9.76 37.75
CA ILE A 162 -9.72 -9.51 38.30
C ILE A 162 -9.71 -9.76 39.80
N ALA A 163 -10.70 -9.27 40.54
CA ALA A 163 -10.79 -9.47 41.99
C ALA A 163 -10.90 -10.97 42.37
N ILE A 164 -11.66 -11.76 41.61
CA ILE A 164 -11.79 -13.21 41.83
C ILE A 164 -10.45 -13.92 41.59
N VAL A 165 -9.74 -13.59 40.50
CA VAL A 165 -8.43 -14.19 40.18
C VAL A 165 -7.39 -13.81 41.23
N VAL A 166 -7.34 -12.55 41.63
CA VAL A 166 -6.43 -12.07 42.69
C VAL A 166 -6.76 -12.75 44.02
N GLY A 167 -8.05 -12.90 44.37
CA GLY A 167 -8.49 -13.61 45.57
C GLY A 167 -8.10 -15.10 45.56
N ALA A 168 -8.32 -15.80 44.44
CA ALA A 168 -7.92 -17.19 44.27
C ALA A 168 -6.39 -17.35 44.34
N TYR A 169 -5.64 -16.43 43.74
CA TYR A 169 -4.18 -16.40 43.80
C TYR A 169 -3.68 -16.16 45.23
N ALA A 170 -4.28 -15.22 45.96
CA ALA A 170 -3.93 -14.96 47.36
C ALA A 170 -4.20 -16.18 48.26
N ILE A 171 -5.31 -16.87 48.06
CA ILE A 171 -5.65 -18.10 48.79
C ILE A 171 -4.66 -19.23 48.45
N TRP A 172 -4.28 -19.36 47.18
CA TRP A 172 -3.29 -20.33 46.73
C TRP A 172 -1.91 -20.08 47.37
N VAL A 173 -1.46 -18.82 47.40
CA VAL A 173 -0.21 -18.42 48.06
C VAL A 173 -0.27 -18.70 49.56
N ASN A 174 -1.38 -18.42 50.23
CA ASN A 174 -1.53 -18.69 51.66
C ASN A 174 -1.45 -20.20 51.99
N ARG A 175 -2.01 -21.06 51.13
CA ARG A 175 -1.97 -22.53 51.32
C ARG A 175 -0.60 -23.15 51.06
N ASN A 176 0.24 -22.52 50.24
CA ASN A 176 1.56 -23.05 49.86
C ASN A 176 2.74 -22.48 50.68
N GLY A 177 2.44 -21.76 51.78
CA GLY A 177 3.44 -21.28 52.74
C GLY A 177 3.62 -19.77 52.73
N GLY A 178 3.11 -19.13 53.79
CA GLY A 178 3.42 -17.79 54.35
C GLY A 178 3.90 -16.68 53.41
N LEU A 179 3.10 -15.60 53.33
CA LEU A 179 3.51 -14.31 52.76
C LEU A 179 4.62 -13.68 53.60
N ASP A 180 5.87 -14.01 53.28
CA ASP A 180 7.03 -13.32 53.84
C ASP A 180 7.17 -11.96 53.13
N THR A 181 6.70 -10.91 53.82
CA THR A 181 6.62 -9.51 53.33
C THR A 181 7.96 -8.95 52.88
N SER A 182 9.06 -9.61 53.23
CA SER A 182 10.43 -9.26 52.92
C SER A 182 10.86 -9.61 51.48
N ARG A 183 10.13 -10.49 50.78
CA ARG A 183 10.52 -10.97 49.43
C ARG A 183 9.82 -10.29 48.25
N TYR A 184 8.76 -9.50 48.48
CA TYR A 184 7.96 -8.90 47.42
C TYR A 184 7.71 -7.39 47.65
N PRO A 185 8.61 -6.51 47.19
CA PRO A 185 8.54 -5.06 47.45
C PRO A 185 7.29 -4.37 46.85
N ILE A 186 6.61 -5.02 45.89
CA ILE A 186 5.43 -4.48 45.21
C ILE A 186 4.23 -4.31 46.17
N PHE A 187 4.08 -5.20 47.15
CA PHE A 187 3.00 -5.10 48.15
C PHE A 187 3.24 -3.98 49.18
N GLY A 188 4.50 -3.68 49.52
CA GLY A 188 4.86 -2.54 50.37
C GLY A 188 4.54 -1.18 49.71
N TYR A 189 4.77 -1.07 48.40
CA TYR A 189 4.43 0.13 47.63
C TYR A 189 2.92 0.37 47.53
N LEU A 190 2.13 -0.68 47.31
CA LEU A 190 0.66 -0.59 47.27
C LEU A 190 0.07 -0.17 48.63
N ASN A 191 0.59 -0.72 49.74
CA ASN A 191 0.13 -0.33 51.08
C ASN A 191 0.45 1.13 51.41
N ASN A 192 1.65 1.61 51.03
CA ASN A 192 2.03 3.03 51.20
C ASN A 192 1.21 3.98 50.30
N MET A 193 0.83 3.54 49.10
CA MET A 193 0.00 4.34 48.19
C MET A 193 -1.44 4.46 48.70
N VAL A 194 -1.99 3.38 49.26
CA VAL A 194 -3.32 3.35 49.91
C VAL A 194 -3.32 4.19 51.19
N GLN A 195 -2.27 4.12 52.02
CA GLN A 195 -2.17 4.98 53.21
C GLN A 195 -2.01 6.47 52.87
N ARG A 196 -1.36 6.81 51.76
CA ARG A 196 -1.28 8.20 51.26
C ARG A 196 -2.63 8.74 50.80
N PHE A 197 -3.48 7.88 50.22
CA PHE A 197 -4.84 8.25 49.80
C PHE A 197 -5.83 8.35 50.96
N LEU A 198 -5.56 7.70 52.09
CA LEU A 198 -6.40 7.76 53.31
C LEU A 198 -6.01 8.88 54.29
N ARG A 199 -4.90 9.59 54.03
CA ARG A 199 -4.42 10.74 54.82
C ARG A 199 -4.46 12.08 54.06
N ALA A 200 -5.08 12.11 52.88
CA ALA A 200 -5.42 13.33 52.13
C ALA A 200 -6.94 13.51 52.16
#